data_AF-A0A1X7SGF8-F1
#
_entry.id   AF-A0A1X7SGF8-F1
#
_cell.length_a   1.000
_cell.length_b   1.000
_cell.length_c   1.000
_cell.angle_alpha   90.00
_cell.angle_beta   90.00
_cell.angle_gamma   90.00
#
_symmetry.space_group_name_H-M   'P 1'
#
loop_
_entity.id
_entity.type
_entity.pdbx_description
1 polymer ?
#
loop_
_entity_poly.entity_id
_entity_poly.type
_entity_poly.pdbx_seq_one_letter_code
_entity_poly.pdbx_strand_id
1 'polypeptide(L)'
;MSGSINAVEYIMNTADIDINITCNEGRTPLHYSCRCGNVDLSQYLIEVQDSDMNITDNDKFNALNHSAKNDLQVKTSDGRQAVLVAAEVGAIDVLEYLVKDCGCDLNRV
;
A
#
# COMPACT_ATOMS: atom_id res chain seq x y z
N MET A 1 -5.45 5.18 16.74
CA MET A 1 -5.25 5.25 15.27
C MET A 1 -5.25 6.68 14.70
N SER A 2 -5.39 7.76 15.49
CA SER A 2 -5.73 9.11 14.95
C SER A 2 -4.57 10.12 14.82
N GLY A 3 -3.35 9.79 15.25
CA GLY A 3 -2.23 10.73 15.20
C GLY A 3 -1.59 10.86 13.82
N SER A 4 -1.47 9.75 13.08
CA SER A 4 -0.74 9.70 11.81
C SER A 4 -1.53 10.33 10.66
N ILE A 5 -2.85 10.16 10.62
CA ILE A 5 -3.72 10.71 9.56
C ILE A 5 -3.73 12.24 9.64
N ASN A 6 -3.94 12.80 10.84
CA ASN A 6 -3.94 14.25 11.04
C ASN A 6 -2.62 14.92 10.61
N ALA A 7 -1.49 14.23 10.80
CA ALA A 7 -0.20 14.74 10.34
C ALA A 7 -0.09 14.73 8.82
N VAL A 8 -0.53 13.65 8.15
CA VAL A 8 -0.56 13.58 6.68
C VAL A 8 -1.53 14.61 6.10
N GLU A 9 -2.74 14.71 6.65
CA GLU A 9 -3.73 15.72 6.27
C GLU A 9 -3.17 17.14 6.40
N TYR A 10 -2.52 17.44 7.52
CA TYR A 10 -1.93 18.74 7.75
C TYR A 10 -0.83 19.04 6.73
N ILE A 11 0.05 18.07 6.46
CA ILE A 11 1.16 18.21 5.51
C ILE A 11 0.62 18.41 4.08
N MET A 12 -0.37 17.63 3.65
CA MET A 12 -0.99 17.75 2.32
C MET A 12 -1.76 19.07 2.14
N ASN A 13 -2.36 19.61 3.21
CA ASN A 13 -3.08 20.88 3.13
C ASN A 13 -2.17 22.11 3.26
N THR A 14 -0.96 21.96 3.79
CA THR A 14 -0.03 23.09 4.01
C THR A 14 1.04 23.23 2.94
N ALA A 15 1.27 22.18 2.15
CA ALA A 15 2.24 22.19 1.06
C ALA A 15 1.65 21.49 -0.18
N ASP A 16 1.99 22.01 -1.36
CA ASP A 16 1.66 21.41 -2.65
C ASP A 16 2.52 20.16 -2.86
N ILE A 17 2.14 19.06 -2.20
CA ILE A 17 2.88 17.81 -2.19
C ILE A 17 2.24 16.85 -3.18
N ASP A 18 3.08 16.34 -4.07
CA ASP A 18 2.74 15.19 -4.89
C ASP A 18 2.61 13.94 -4.01
N ILE A 19 1.39 13.40 -3.91
CA ILE A 19 1.12 12.19 -3.13
C ILE A 19 1.85 10.95 -3.67
N ASN A 20 2.24 10.99 -4.94
CA ASN A 20 2.96 9.92 -5.63
C ASN A 20 4.48 10.08 -5.53
N ILE A 21 4.97 11.01 -4.70
CA ILE A 21 6.39 11.18 -4.45
C ILE A 21 7.04 9.88 -4.00
N THR A 22 8.21 9.58 -4.56
CA THR A 22 8.97 8.38 -4.24
C THR A 22 10.20 8.73 -3.42
N CYS A 23 10.51 7.88 -2.44
CA CYS A 23 11.80 7.94 -1.75
C CYS A 23 12.91 7.30 -2.61
N ASN A 24 14.15 7.25 -2.10
CA ASN A 24 15.28 6.64 -2.81
C ASN A 24 15.09 5.16 -3.15
N GLU A 25 14.18 4.47 -2.46
CA GLU A 25 13.82 3.07 -2.73
C GLU A 25 12.72 2.94 -3.80
N GLY A 26 12.22 4.05 -4.36
CA GLY A 26 11.09 4.06 -5.29
C GLY A 26 9.72 3.93 -4.61
N ARG A 27 9.67 3.98 -3.27
CA ARG A 27 8.42 3.75 -2.51
C ARG A 27 7.64 5.04 -2.30
N THR A 28 6.33 4.96 -2.49
CA THR A 28 5.35 6.03 -2.23
C THR A 28 4.79 5.94 -0.81
N PRO A 29 4.10 6.98 -0.30
CA PRO A 29 3.34 6.92 0.94
C PRO A 29 2.39 5.69 1.02
N LEU A 30 1.78 5.31 -0.11
CA LEU A 30 0.89 4.15 -0.20
C LEU A 30 1.62 2.81 0.01
N HIS A 31 2.89 2.69 -0.42
CA HIS A 31 3.70 1.51 -0.12
C HIS A 31 3.89 1.34 1.39
N TYR A 32 4.12 2.44 2.10
CA TYR A 32 4.31 2.41 3.55
C TYR A 32 3.01 2.16 4.30
N SER A 33 1.87 2.72 3.88
CA SER A 33 0.58 2.43 4.52
C SER A 33 0.22 0.95 4.38
N CYS A 34 0.45 0.37 3.19
CA CYS A 34 0.23 -1.04 2.91
C CYS A 34 1.18 -1.94 3.71
N ARG A 35 2.48 -1.62 3.72
CA ARG A 35 3.48 -2.34 4.53
C ARG A 35 3.18 -2.31 6.02
N CYS A 36 2.60 -1.23 6.52
CA CYS A 36 2.25 -1.10 7.95
C CYS A 36 0.88 -1.70 8.29
N GLY A 37 0.12 -2.22 7.32
CA GLY A 37 -1.26 -2.69 7.55
C GLY A 37 -2.21 -1.57 8.00
N ASN A 38 -1.91 -0.31 7.63
CA ASN A 38 -2.70 0.84 8.05
C ASN A 38 -3.84 1.09 7.04
N VAL A 39 -4.98 0.48 7.31
CA VAL A 39 -6.21 0.57 6.50
C VAL A 39 -6.65 2.02 6.33
N ASP A 40 -6.83 2.74 7.43
CA ASP A 40 -7.34 4.11 7.41
C ASP A 40 -6.47 5.03 6.54
N LEU A 41 -5.14 4.92 6.66
CA LEU A 41 -4.23 5.70 5.84
C LEU A 41 -4.25 5.28 4.36
N SER A 42 -4.37 3.97 4.08
CA SER A 42 -4.44 3.48 2.71
C SER A 42 -5.73 3.93 2.01
N GLN A 43 -6.86 3.88 2.72
CA GLN A 43 -8.14 4.42 2.26
C GLN A 43 -8.04 5.92 1.99
N TYR A 44 -7.50 6.69 2.93
CA TYR A 44 -7.33 8.13 2.75
C TYR A 44 -6.49 8.47 1.51
N LEU A 45 -5.35 7.79 1.33
CA LEU A 45 -4.46 8.03 0.19
C LEU A 45 -5.12 7.71 -1.15
N ILE A 46 -5.98 6.69 -1.21
CA ILE A 46 -6.64 6.27 -2.45
C ILE A 46 -7.89 7.10 -2.72
N GLU A 47 -8.80 7.20 -1.75
CA GLU A 47 -10.12 7.82 -1.97
C GLU A 47 -10.07 9.35 -1.93
N VAL A 48 -9.20 9.92 -1.11
CA VAL A 48 -9.16 11.38 -0.90
C VAL A 48 -8.07 12.02 -1.74
N GLN A 49 -6.91 11.38 -1.84
CA GLN A 49 -5.73 11.94 -2.52
C GLN A 49 -5.49 11.35 -3.92
N ASP A 50 -6.31 10.39 -4.37
CA ASP A 50 -6.21 9.76 -5.70
C ASP A 50 -4.79 9.21 -6.01
N SER A 51 -4.17 8.58 -5.01
CA SER A 51 -2.81 8.07 -5.12
C SER A 51 -2.71 6.90 -6.11
N ASP A 52 -1.67 6.91 -6.96
CA ASP A 52 -1.46 5.89 -7.97
C ASP A 52 -0.90 4.59 -7.37
N MET A 53 -1.80 3.62 -7.29
CA MET A 53 -1.56 2.25 -6.85
C MET A 53 -0.67 1.41 -7.79
N ASN A 54 -0.42 1.88 -9.03
CA ASN A 54 0.42 1.16 -10.00
C ASN A 54 1.90 1.53 -9.92
N ILE A 55 2.27 2.53 -9.13
CA ILE A 55 3.67 2.89 -8.93
C ILE A 55 4.39 1.72 -8.29
N THR A 56 5.55 1.40 -8.85
CA THR A 56 6.41 0.33 -8.35
C THR A 56 7.69 0.89 -7.78
N ASP A 57 8.17 0.25 -6.72
CA ASP A 57 9.47 0.53 -6.12
C ASP A 57 10.63 0.00 -6.99
N ASN A 58 11.87 0.21 -6.55
CA ASN A 58 13.04 -0.21 -7.31
C ASN A 58 13.14 -1.74 -7.53
N ASP A 59 12.43 -2.53 -6.70
CA ASP A 59 12.33 -3.98 -6.82
C ASP A 59 11.14 -4.41 -7.72
N LYS A 60 10.46 -3.46 -8.34
CA LYS A 60 9.24 -3.62 -9.14
C LYS A 60 8.01 -4.05 -8.32
N PHE A 61 8.02 -3.79 -7.02
CA PHE A 61 6.86 -4.06 -6.16
C PHE A 61 5.98 -2.84 -6.06
N ASN A 62 4.68 -2.98 -6.29
CA ASN A 62 3.71 -1.94 -6.03
C ASN A 62 3.24 -1.97 -4.56
N ALA A 63 2.37 -1.03 -4.18
CA ALA A 63 1.88 -0.94 -2.81
C ALA A 63 1.19 -2.23 -2.31
N LEU A 64 0.46 -2.94 -3.19
CA LEU A 64 -0.19 -4.21 -2.88
C LEU A 64 0.84 -5.33 -2.58
N ASN A 65 1.96 -5.37 -3.30
CA ASN A 65 3.02 -6.32 -2.97
C ASN A 65 3.56 -6.10 -1.56
N HIS A 66 3.54 -4.86 -1.06
CA HIS A 66 4.05 -4.50 0.27
C HIS A 66 3.08 -4.83 1.41
N SER A 67 1.76 -4.90 1.19
CA SER A 67 0.82 -5.41 2.21
C SER A 67 1.00 -6.91 2.45
N ALA A 68 1.40 -7.67 1.42
CA ALA A 68 1.67 -9.11 1.53
C ALA A 68 3.07 -9.45 2.08
N LYS A 69 4.02 -8.50 2.09
CA LYS A 69 5.45 -8.79 2.29
C LYS A 69 5.91 -8.92 3.74
N ASN A 70 5.04 -8.74 4.75
CA ASN A 70 5.46 -8.86 6.15
C ASN A 70 5.91 -10.28 6.55
N ASP A 71 5.60 -11.32 5.78
CA ASP A 71 6.06 -12.69 6.08
C ASP A 71 6.61 -13.49 4.86
N LEU A 72 6.78 -12.85 3.69
CA LEU A 72 7.23 -13.55 2.46
C LEU A 72 8.76 -13.65 2.32
N GLN A 73 9.43 -14.29 3.28
CA GLN A 73 10.67 -15.02 2.97
C GLN A 73 10.40 -16.38 2.28
N VAL A 74 9.14 -16.71 2.00
CA VAL A 74 8.75 -17.97 1.34
C VAL A 74 8.33 -17.67 -0.11
N LYS A 75 9.28 -17.76 -1.04
CA LYS A 75 8.95 -17.79 -2.48
C LYS A 75 8.21 -19.09 -2.79
N THR A 76 6.88 -19.05 -2.89
CA THR A 76 6.12 -20.11 -3.54
C THR A 76 6.06 -19.85 -5.05
N SER A 77 6.14 -20.93 -5.82
CA SER A 77 6.28 -20.93 -7.28
C SER A 77 5.01 -20.54 -8.04
N ASP A 78 3.89 -20.35 -7.35
CA ASP A 78 2.62 -19.90 -7.94
C ASP A 78 2.28 -18.50 -7.44
N GLY A 79 2.41 -17.51 -8.33
CA GLY A 79 2.25 -16.08 -8.05
C GLY A 79 0.89 -15.67 -7.47
N ARG A 80 -0.12 -16.54 -7.50
CA ARG A 80 -1.44 -16.32 -6.87
C ARG A 80 -1.48 -16.65 -5.38
N GLN A 81 -0.60 -17.52 -4.88
CA GLN A 81 -0.72 -18.08 -3.52
C GLN A 81 0.21 -17.39 -2.51
N ALA A 82 1.22 -16.64 -2.98
CA ALA A 82 2.06 -15.79 -2.13
C ALA A 82 1.26 -14.66 -1.44
N VAL A 83 0.17 -14.21 -2.04
CA VAL A 83 -0.64 -13.07 -1.55
C VAL A 83 -1.45 -13.42 -0.29
N LEU A 84 -1.66 -14.71 0.02
CA LEU A 84 -2.67 -15.13 1.02
C LEU A 84 -2.10 -15.69 2.34
N VAL A 85 -0.79 -15.76 2.52
CA VAL A 85 -0.21 -16.59 3.62
C VAL A 85 0.32 -15.77 4.82
N ALA A 86 0.32 -14.43 4.78
CA ALA A 86 1.32 -13.69 5.55
C ALA A 86 0.86 -12.36 6.19
N ALA A 87 -0.43 -12.17 6.47
CA ALA A 87 -0.91 -10.90 7.01
C ALA A 87 -1.67 -11.09 8.32
N GLU A 88 -1.21 -10.42 9.39
CA GLU A 88 -2.06 -10.13 10.55
C GLU A 88 -3.29 -9.31 10.10
N VAL A 89 -4.36 -9.33 10.89
CA VAL A 89 -5.70 -8.80 10.59
C VAL A 89 -5.67 -7.47 9.81
N GLY A 90 -4.86 -6.48 10.20
CA GLY A 90 -4.82 -5.17 9.52
C GLY A 90 -4.24 -5.17 8.10
N ALA A 91 -3.28 -6.06 7.79
CA ALA A 91 -2.76 -6.18 6.43
C ALA A 91 -3.70 -7.00 5.52
N ILE A 92 -4.50 -7.92 6.10
CA ILE A 92 -5.60 -8.60 5.39
C ILE A 92 -6.65 -7.56 5.00
N ASP A 93 -7.03 -6.67 5.92
CA ASP A 93 -8.04 -5.64 5.66
C ASP A 93 -7.60 -4.67 4.55
N VAL A 94 -6.34 -4.21 4.54
CA VAL A 94 -5.79 -3.39 3.45
C VAL A 94 -5.82 -4.16 2.13
N LEU A 95 -5.37 -5.42 2.14
CA LEU A 95 -5.33 -6.25 0.94
C LEU A 95 -6.74 -6.49 0.38
N GLU A 96 -7.71 -6.82 1.24
CA GLU A 96 -9.09 -7.03 0.88
C GLU A 96 -9.69 -5.77 0.26
N TYR A 97 -9.46 -4.61 0.89
CA TYR A 97 -9.89 -3.31 0.39
C TYR A 97 -9.28 -3.01 -1.00
N LEU A 98 -7.97 -3.18 -1.18
CA LEU A 98 -7.31 -2.91 -2.45
C LEU A 98 -7.80 -3.82 -3.59
N VAL A 99 -8.06 -5.09 -3.30
CA VAL A 99 -8.49 -6.07 -4.30
C VAL A 99 -9.99 -5.94 -4.62
N LYS A 100 -10.85 -5.78 -3.59
CA LYS A 100 -12.30 -5.77 -3.77
C LYS A 100 -12.85 -4.39 -4.09
N ASP A 101 -12.36 -3.36 -3.42
CA ASP A 101 -12.96 -2.03 -3.47
C ASP A 101 -12.20 -1.11 -4.45
N CYS A 102 -10.88 -1.23 -4.55
CA CYS A 102 -10.08 -0.45 -5.51
C CYS A 102 -9.89 -1.12 -6.88
N GLY A 103 -10.25 -2.40 -7.01
CA GLY A 103 -10.12 -3.14 -8.28
C GLY A 103 -8.68 -3.40 -8.73
N CYS A 104 -7.73 -3.49 -7.78
CA CYS A 104 -6.33 -3.80 -8.10
C CYS A 104 -6.20 -5.17 -8.78
N ASP A 105 -5.67 -5.20 -10.00
CA ASP A 105 -5.48 -6.46 -10.73
C ASP A 105 -4.27 -7.23 -10.18
N LEU A 106 -4.57 -8.29 -9.41
CA LEU A 106 -3.61 -9.25 -8.86
C LEU A 106 -2.79 -10.00 -9.93
N ASN A 107 -3.04 -9.79 -11.22
CA ASN A 107 -2.26 -10.43 -12.29
C ASN A 107 -1.13 -9.54 -12.83
N ARG A 108 -0.94 -8.33 -12.28
CA ARG A 108 0.20 -7.44 -12.58
C ARG A 108 1.24 -7.33 -11.46
N VAL A 109 1.05 -8.06 -10.35
CA VAL A 109 2.05 -8.25 -9.26
C VAL A 109 3.15 -9.23 -9.64
#